data_AF-A0A5C7Q6S4-F1
#
_entry.id   AF-A0A5C7Q6S4-F1
#
_cell.length_a   1.000
_cell.length_b   1.000
_cell.length_c   1.000
_cell.angle_alpha   90.00
_cell.angle_beta   90.00
_cell.angle_gamma   90.00
#
_symmetry.space_group_name_H-M   'P 1'
#
loop_
_entity.id
_entity.type
_entity.pdbx_description
1 polymer ?
#
loop_
_entity_poly.entity_id
_entity_poly.type
_entity_poly.pdbx_seq_one_letter_code
_entity_poly.pdbx_strand_id
1 'polypeptide(L)'
;MMDGRYNSFTRYAVQISSTGDNTVLSAPGAGREYELGFLQVQNASSTDTTALVKFGSTTVLPVVMPSKGDGEQLPMDDDMAALTGNNNALVVNLSGANAVWVTVWYRNVPALG
;
A
#
# COMPACT_ATOMS: atom_id res chain seq x y z
N MET A 1 3.94 0.74 -27.16
CA MET A 1 3.64 2.11 -26.65
C MET A 1 2.73 1.91 -25.45
N MET A 2 3.12 2.36 -24.26
CA MET A 2 2.25 2.24 -23.07
C MET A 2 1.06 3.19 -23.23
N ASP A 3 -0.16 2.68 -23.00
CA ASP A 3 -1.40 3.45 -23.06
C ASP A 3 -1.35 4.65 -22.08
N GLY A 4 -1.91 5.80 -22.47
CA GLY A 4 -1.86 7.05 -21.70
C GLY A 4 -2.53 6.98 -20.32
N ARG A 5 -3.23 5.88 -20.02
CA ARG A 5 -3.88 5.60 -18.74
C ARG A 5 -2.88 5.37 -17.60
N TYR A 6 -1.72 4.78 -17.89
CA TYR A 6 -0.64 4.58 -16.89
C TYR A 6 0.01 5.90 -16.45
N ASN A 7 -0.12 6.98 -17.21
CA ASN A 7 0.46 8.29 -16.88
C ASN A 7 -0.35 9.08 -15.84
N SER A 8 -1.45 8.52 -15.32
CA SER A 8 -2.36 9.17 -14.36
C SER A 8 -2.08 8.84 -12.88
N PHE A 9 -1.25 7.83 -12.60
CA PHE A 9 -0.96 7.42 -11.23
C PHE A 9 0.18 8.26 -10.62
N THR A 10 -0.02 8.67 -9.38
CA THR A 10 1.02 9.27 -8.54
C THR A 10 1.82 8.17 -7.86
N ARG A 11 3.14 8.16 -8.03
CA ARG A 11 4.04 7.26 -7.29
C ARG A 11 4.42 7.90 -5.95
N TYR A 12 4.24 7.15 -4.87
CA TYR A 12 4.73 7.49 -3.54
C TYR A 12 5.54 6.33 -2.95
N ALA A 13 6.65 6.65 -2.31
CA ALA A 13 7.50 5.67 -1.65
C ALA A 13 7.94 6.22 -0.30
N VAL A 14 7.88 5.37 0.72
CA VAL A 14 8.21 5.74 2.10
C VAL A 14 8.86 4.56 2.80
N GLN A 15 9.81 4.83 3.69
CA GLN A 15 10.30 3.85 4.64
C GLN A 15 9.56 4.04 5.96
N ILE A 16 8.92 2.99 6.43
CA ILE A 16 8.24 2.91 7.73
C ILE A 16 9.02 1.99 8.65
N SER A 17 8.90 2.19 9.96
CA SER A 17 9.66 1.40 10.94
C SER A 17 9.02 1.33 12.32
N SER A 18 7.81 1.86 12.51
CA SER A 18 7.12 1.77 13.79
C SER A 18 6.31 0.48 13.89
N THR A 19 6.25 -0.13 15.07
CA THR A 19 5.36 -1.28 15.30
C THR A 19 3.90 -0.84 15.31
N GLY A 20 3.00 -1.72 14.87
CA GLY A 20 1.60 -1.39 14.72
C GLY A 20 1.33 -0.62 13.43
N ASP A 21 0.25 0.17 13.42
CA ASP A 21 -0.26 0.83 12.22
C ASP A 21 0.64 2.01 11.78
N ASN A 22 1.16 1.93 10.56
CA ASN A 22 1.83 3.04 9.88
C ASN A 22 0.95 3.54 8.74
N THR A 23 0.50 4.79 8.80
CA THR A 23 -0.25 5.42 7.70
C THR A 23 0.69 5.71 6.54
N VAL A 24 0.46 5.05 5.40
CA VAL A 24 1.23 5.24 4.16
C VAL A 24 0.57 6.31 3.29
N LEU A 25 -0.75 6.26 3.13
CA LEU A 25 -1.55 7.32 2.54
C LEU A 25 -2.64 7.72 3.53
N SER A 26 -2.71 9.00 3.88
CA SER A 26 -3.82 9.54 4.67
C SER A 26 -5.14 9.35 3.95
N ALA A 27 -6.26 9.25 4.66
CA ALA A 27 -7.58 9.14 4.04
C ALA A 27 -7.82 10.26 2.98
N PRO A 28 -8.41 9.94 1.82
CA PRO A 28 -8.55 10.87 0.70
C PRO A 28 -9.63 11.97 0.90
N GLY A 29 -10.39 11.90 2.00
CA GLY A 29 -11.54 12.76 2.27
C GLY A 29 -12.87 12.08 1.96
N ALA A 30 -13.96 12.65 2.49
CA ALA A 30 -15.30 12.11 2.33
C ALA A 30 -15.74 12.05 0.84
N GLY A 31 -16.35 10.93 0.45
CA GLY A 31 -16.84 10.71 -0.92
C GLY A 31 -15.74 10.36 -1.94
N ARG A 32 -14.53 10.07 -1.46
CA ARG A 32 -13.37 9.75 -2.28
C ARG A 32 -12.71 8.47 -1.80
N GLU A 33 -12.00 7.80 -2.69
CA GLU A 33 -11.17 6.64 -2.39
C GLU A 33 -9.89 6.65 -3.23
N TYR A 34 -8.92 5.81 -2.87
CA TYR A 34 -7.76 5.58 -3.70
C TYR A 34 -7.96 4.34 -4.55
N GLU A 35 -7.62 4.50 -5.82
CA GLU A 35 -7.39 3.40 -6.74
C GLU A 35 -5.89 3.15 -6.82
N LEU A 36 -5.48 1.91 -6.54
CA LEU A 36 -4.08 1.48 -6.52
C LEU A 36 -3.77 0.72 -7.81
N GLY A 37 -2.74 1.16 -8.53
CA GLY A 37 -2.20 0.47 -9.72
C GLY A 37 -0.95 -0.36 -9.42
N PHE A 38 -0.33 -0.14 -8.27
CA PHE A 38 0.84 -0.90 -7.82
C PHE A 38 0.98 -0.78 -6.31
N LEU A 39 1.34 -1.88 -5.65
CA LEU A 39 1.78 -1.88 -4.26
C LEU A 39 2.98 -2.81 -4.09
N GLN A 40 4.02 -2.31 -3.44
CA GLN A 40 5.14 -3.11 -2.97
C GLN A 40 5.32 -2.88 -1.48
N VAL A 41 5.58 -3.97 -0.76
CA VAL A 41 6.08 -3.96 0.62
C VAL A 41 7.34 -4.80 0.64
N GLN A 42 8.46 -4.24 1.12
CA GLN A 42 9.75 -4.90 1.14
C GLN A 42 10.47 -4.68 2.47
N ASN A 43 10.97 -5.75 3.08
CA ASN A 43 11.80 -5.68 4.26
C ASN A 43 13.17 -5.08 3.92
N ALA A 44 13.50 -3.97 4.57
CA ALA A 44 14.80 -3.30 4.45
C ALA A 44 15.75 -3.64 5.61
N SER A 45 15.23 -4.33 6.62
CA SER A 45 15.95 -4.76 7.82
C SER A 45 16.48 -6.20 7.69
N SER A 46 17.35 -6.60 8.61
CA SER A 46 17.82 -7.99 8.73
C SER A 46 16.94 -8.84 9.67
N THR A 47 15.81 -8.32 10.12
CA THR A 47 14.92 -8.97 11.09
C THR A 47 13.68 -9.50 10.39
N ASP A 48 13.26 -10.72 10.70
CA ASP A 48 11.98 -11.27 10.23
C ASP A 48 10.84 -10.30 10.59
N THR A 49 10.04 -9.95 9.59
CA THR A 49 8.97 -8.97 9.72
C THR A 49 7.74 -9.46 8.99
N THR A 50 6.64 -9.60 9.73
CA THR A 50 5.30 -9.67 9.15
C THR A 50 4.71 -8.27 9.03
N ALA A 51 4.13 -7.96 7.86
CA ALA A 51 3.37 -6.75 7.60
C ALA A 51 1.93 -7.11 7.21
N LEU A 52 0.95 -6.32 7.66
CA LEU A 52 -0.43 -6.41 7.21
C LEU A 52 -0.78 -5.12 6.47
N VAL A 53 -1.05 -5.21 5.17
CA VAL A 53 -1.62 -4.11 4.40
C VAL A 53 -3.10 -4.01 4.75
N LYS A 54 -3.54 -2.80 5.06
CA LYS A 54 -4.90 -2.49 5.48
C LYS A 54 -5.47 -1.32 4.68
N PHE A 55 -6.75 -1.43 4.37
CA PHE A 55 -7.58 -0.32 3.91
C PHE A 55 -8.49 0.12 5.06
N GLY A 56 -8.20 1.28 5.64
CA GLY A 56 -8.76 1.67 6.93
C GLY A 56 -8.39 0.64 8.01
N SER A 57 -9.39 0.03 8.64
CA SER A 57 -9.20 -1.02 9.65
C SER A 57 -9.12 -2.44 9.08
N THR A 58 -9.48 -2.64 7.81
CA THR A 58 -9.61 -3.97 7.20
C THR A 58 -8.28 -4.45 6.63
N THR A 59 -7.80 -5.60 7.08
CA THR A 59 -6.63 -6.27 6.48
C THR A 59 -6.98 -6.83 5.12
N VAL A 60 -6.17 -6.49 4.11
CA VAL A 60 -6.36 -6.95 2.72
C VAL A 60 -5.24 -7.87 2.23
N LEU A 61 -4.02 -7.71 2.76
CA LEU A 61 -2.88 -8.54 2.39
C LEU A 61 -1.94 -8.75 3.58
N PRO A 62 -1.77 -9.99 4.06
CA PRO A 62 -0.64 -10.33 4.91
C PRO A 62 0.62 -10.58 4.07
N VAL A 63 1.75 -10.06 4.52
CA VAL A 63 3.07 -10.25 3.88
C VAL A 63 4.06 -10.72 4.94
N VAL A 64 4.67 -11.87 4.72
CA VAL A 64 5.72 -12.41 5.60
C VAL A 64 7.06 -12.20 4.90
N MET A 65 7.99 -11.50 5.55
CA MET A 65 9.28 -11.13 4.97
C MET A 65 10.42 -11.57 5.91
N PRO A 66 10.87 -12.83 5.80
CA PRO A 66 11.85 -13.42 6.72
C PRO A 66 13.22 -12.74 6.71
N SER A 67 13.61 -12.13 5.59
CA SER A 67 14.95 -11.58 5.40
C SER A 67 14.97 -10.26 4.62
N LYS A 68 16.14 -9.61 4.62
CA LYS A 68 16.35 -8.34 3.92
C LYS A 68 16.18 -8.53 2.42
N GLY A 69 15.32 -7.73 1.82
CA GLY A 69 15.01 -7.78 0.39
C GLY A 69 13.76 -8.59 0.07
N ASP A 70 13.28 -9.42 1.01
CA ASP A 70 12.00 -10.13 0.87
C ASP A 70 10.83 -9.14 0.91
N GLY A 71 9.76 -9.50 0.23
CA GLY A 71 8.60 -8.63 0.09
C GLY A 71 7.57 -9.20 -0.87
N GLU A 72 6.47 -8.47 -0.99
CA GLU A 72 5.41 -8.77 -1.94
C GLU A 72 5.26 -7.58 -2.90
N GLN A 73 5.00 -7.88 -4.17
CA GLN A 73 4.60 -6.90 -5.17
C GLN A 73 3.26 -7.32 -5.74
N LEU A 74 2.27 -6.45 -5.61
CA LEU A 74 0.98 -6.60 -6.25
C LEU A 74 0.93 -5.64 -7.45
N PRO A 75 1.25 -6.10 -8.66
CA PRO A 75 0.87 -5.39 -9.86
C PRO A 75 -0.65 -5.45 -9.96
N MET A 76 -1.29 -4.29 -9.95
CA MET A 76 -2.73 -4.22 -10.15
C MET A 76 -2.93 -3.72 -11.57
N ASP A 77 -3.34 -4.62 -12.47
CA ASP A 77 -3.68 -4.22 -13.83
C ASP A 77 -4.92 -3.32 -13.80
N ASP A 78 -5.17 -2.53 -14.84
CA ASP A 78 -6.27 -1.54 -14.87
C ASP A 78 -7.65 -2.17 -14.58
N ASP A 79 -7.84 -3.46 -14.87
CA ASP A 79 -9.06 -4.23 -14.60
C ASP A 79 -9.10 -4.88 -13.19
N MET A 80 -7.99 -4.83 -12.44
CA MET A 80 -7.83 -5.42 -11.10
C MET A 80 -7.30 -4.41 -10.06
N ALA A 81 -7.45 -3.10 -10.34
CA ALA A 81 -7.07 -2.04 -9.42
C ALA A 81 -7.80 -2.20 -8.08
N ALA A 82 -7.04 -2.24 -6.98
CA ALA A 82 -7.64 -2.31 -5.66
C ALA A 82 -8.13 -0.92 -5.25
N LEU A 83 -9.36 -0.87 -4.77
CA LEU A 83 -9.98 0.32 -4.22
C LEU A 83 -9.88 0.27 -2.69
N THR A 84 -9.45 1.38 -2.08
CA THR A 84 -9.34 1.43 -0.62
C THR A 84 -10.70 1.48 0.08
N GLY A 85 -11.78 1.82 -0.61
CA GLY A 85 -13.07 2.13 -0.01
C GLY A 85 -13.17 3.59 0.42
N ASN A 86 -14.40 4.05 0.61
CA ASN A 86 -14.73 5.45 0.92
C ASN A 86 -13.99 5.97 2.16
N ASN A 87 -13.21 7.03 1.97
CA ASN A 87 -12.43 7.72 3.00
C ASN A 87 -11.50 6.80 3.82
N ASN A 88 -11.06 5.69 3.23
CA ASN A 88 -10.11 4.79 3.88
C ASN A 88 -8.67 5.18 3.57
N ALA A 89 -7.84 5.17 4.61
CA ALA A 89 -6.39 5.32 4.49
C ALA A 89 -5.74 4.01 4.01
N LEU A 90 -4.58 4.12 3.35
CA LEU A 90 -3.68 2.97 3.17
C LEU A 90 -2.77 2.88 4.39
N VAL A 91 -2.84 1.76 5.10
CA VAL A 91 -2.09 1.51 6.33
C VAL A 91 -1.28 0.24 6.15
N VAL A 92 -0.05 0.23 6.67
CA VAL A 92 0.76 -0.99 6.81
C VAL A 92 1.05 -1.21 8.28
N ASN A 93 0.50 -2.28 8.83
CA ASN A 93 0.74 -2.68 10.22
C ASN A 93 1.98 -3.56 10.30
N LEU A 94 2.96 -3.19 11.12
CA LEU A 94 4.19 -3.97 11.29
C LEU A 94 4.19 -4.74 12.61
N SER A 95 4.52 -6.02 12.54
CA SER A 95 4.71 -6.91 13.70
C SER A 95 5.85 -6.50 14.64
N GLY A 96 6.76 -5.64 14.18
CA GLY A 96 7.88 -5.13 14.96
C GLY A 96 8.39 -3.80 14.39
N ALA A 97 9.25 -3.12 15.15
CA ALA A 97 9.83 -1.84 14.75
C ALA A 97 11.02 -2.04 13.80
N ASN A 98 10.74 -2.54 12.59
CA ASN A 98 11.72 -2.91 11.57
C ASN A 98 11.55 -2.04 10.32
N ALA A 99 12.66 -1.62 9.70
CA ALA A 99 12.62 -0.82 8.49
C ALA A 99 12.01 -1.60 7.31
N VAL A 100 10.93 -1.08 6.75
CA VAL A 100 10.20 -1.63 5.60
C VAL A 100 9.96 -0.53 4.58
N TRP A 101 10.30 -0.80 3.33
CA TRP A 101 9.95 0.06 2.19
C TRP A 101 8.55 -0.26 1.73
N VAL A 102 7.74 0.80 1.55
CA VAL A 102 6.44 0.71 0.89
C VAL A 102 6.47 1.62 -0.32
N THR A 103 6.16 1.07 -1.50
CA THR A 103 5.98 1.85 -2.74
C THR A 103 4.57 1.61 -3.24
N VAL A 104 3.84 2.68 -3.52
CA VAL A 104 2.46 2.63 -4.02
C VAL A 104 2.29 3.58 -5.20
N TRP A 105 1.56 3.14 -6.22
CA TRP A 105 1.09 4.00 -7.29
C TRP A 105 -0.41 4.15 -7.14
N TYR A 106 -0.88 5.37 -6.95
CA TYR A 106 -2.28 5.64 -6.62
C TYR A 106 -2.83 6.84 -7.38
N ARG A 107 -4.15 6.88 -7.53
CA ARG A 107 -4.89 8.09 -7.91
C ARG A 107 -6.13 8.21 -7.04
N ASN A 108 -6.62 9.44 -6.90
CA ASN A 108 -7.80 9.71 -6.10
C ASN A 108 -9.04 9.79 -7.01
N VAL A 109 -10.01 8.93 -6.75
CA VAL A 109 -11.24 8.79 -7.53
C VAL A 109 -12.48 9.01 -6.65
N PRO A 110 -13.65 9.34 -7.23
CA PRO A 110 -14.91 9.29 -6.50
C PRO A 110 -15.15 7.89 -5.91
N ALA A 111 -15.64 7.81 -4.68
CA ALA A 111 -15.96 6.53 -4.06
C ALA A 111 -17.13 5.84 -4.79
N LEU A 112 -17.00 4.54 -5.06
CA LEU A 112 -18.02 3.78 -5.80
C LEU A 112 -19.26 3.37 -4.97
N GLY A 113 -19.27 3.67 -3.67
CA GLY A 113 -20.40 3.38 -2.76
C GLY A 113 -20.12 2.21 -1.83
#